data_AF-A0A9W6Q0H3-F1
#
_entry.id   AF-A0A9W6Q0H3-F1
#
_cell.length_a   1.000
_cell.length_b   1.000
_cell.length_c   1.000
_cell.angle_alpha   90.00
_cell.angle_beta   90.00
_cell.angle_gamma   90.00
#
_symmetry.space_group_name_H-M   'P 1'
#
loop_
_entity.id
_entity.type
_entity.pdbx_description
1 polymer ?
#
loop_
_entity_poly.entity_id
_entity_poly.type
_entity_poly.pdbx_seq_one_letter_code
_entity_poly.pdbx_strand_id
1 'polypeptide(L)'
;MARDLTNCDLLNGDLLGRLTLPLTGWTARLHQDGGRPSRLVVDPGGGSPLTYPLLAQAGQGQPLLGAHAVRLSRPFGPSAVGTVTLAYGVIYDDSVEPVFVRYRPWRRARLQKVRPETLAGHVWLAELAGRFDEVRVTAAGRVAIRLL
;
A
#
# COMPACT_ATOMS: atom_id res chain seq x y z
N MET A 1 -26.06 7.58 32.96
CA MET A 1 -25.57 8.54 31.95
C MET A 1 -24.80 7.77 30.88
N ALA A 2 -25.51 7.32 29.85
CA ALA A 2 -24.90 6.68 28.69
C ALA A 2 -24.29 7.78 27.81
N ARG A 3 -22.97 7.74 27.60
CA ARG A 3 -22.33 8.55 26.57
C ARG A 3 -22.60 7.87 25.25
N ASP A 4 -23.53 8.46 24.52
CA ASP A 4 -23.83 8.17 23.14
C ASP A 4 -22.56 8.43 22.30
N LEU A 5 -21.91 7.35 21.84
CA LEU A 5 -20.70 7.38 21.01
C LEU A 5 -21.06 7.44 19.51
N THR A 6 -22.27 7.82 19.16
CA THR A 6 -22.78 7.87 17.78
C THR A 6 -22.33 9.13 17.04
N ASN A 7 -21.06 9.52 17.20
CA ASN A 7 -20.50 10.71 16.57
C ASN A 7 -19.11 10.47 15.96
N CYS A 8 -18.95 9.33 15.26
CA CYS A 8 -17.80 9.07 14.40
C CYS A 8 -18.12 9.13 12.89
N ASP A 9 -19.34 9.51 12.50
CA ASP A 9 -19.81 9.44 11.11
C ASP A 9 -19.79 10.77 10.32
N LEU A 10 -19.19 11.85 10.84
CA LEU A 10 -19.26 13.18 10.22
C LEU A 10 -18.15 13.54 9.19
N LEU A 11 -17.44 12.58 8.59
CA LEU A 11 -16.55 12.83 7.44
C LEU A 11 -16.60 11.74 6.36
N ASN A 12 -17.73 11.06 6.18
CA ASN A 12 -17.89 10.02 5.14
C ASN A 12 -18.05 10.56 3.70
N GLY A 13 -18.05 11.88 3.49
CA GLY A 13 -18.12 12.48 2.14
C GLY A 13 -16.85 12.31 1.31
N ASP A 14 -15.73 11.99 1.97
CA ASP A 14 -14.39 11.97 1.36
C ASP A 14 -13.85 10.55 1.14
N LEU A 15 -14.55 9.49 1.58
CA LEU A 15 -14.08 8.11 1.43
C LEU A 15 -14.45 7.53 0.06
N LEU A 16 -13.46 7.28 -0.78
CA LEU A 16 -13.65 6.67 -2.11
C LEU A 16 -13.68 5.15 -2.08
N GLY A 17 -13.06 4.52 -1.08
CA GLY A 17 -13.05 3.07 -1.00
C GLY A 17 -12.32 2.55 0.23
N ARG A 18 -12.60 1.27 0.52
CA ARG A 18 -11.99 0.50 1.61
C ARG A 18 -11.63 -0.90 1.12
N LEU A 19 -10.50 -1.42 1.60
CA LEU A 19 -10.02 -2.78 1.35
C LEU A 19 -9.36 -3.32 2.62
N THR A 20 -9.46 -4.63 2.85
CA THR A 20 -8.65 -5.33 3.86
C THR A 20 -7.47 -6.00 3.17
N LEU A 21 -6.26 -5.71 3.64
CA LEU A 21 -5.03 -6.28 3.10
C LEU A 21 -4.90 -7.77 3.50
N PRO A 22 -4.60 -8.68 2.56
CA PRO A 22 -4.80 -10.13 2.74
C PRO A 22 -3.81 -10.82 3.69
N LEU A 23 -2.57 -10.32 3.78
CA LEU A 23 -1.51 -10.84 4.63
C LEU A 23 -1.58 -10.28 6.06
N THR A 24 -1.79 -8.97 6.20
CA THR A 24 -1.75 -8.30 7.52
C THR A 24 -3.11 -8.14 8.17
N GLY A 25 -4.20 -8.22 7.40
CA GLY A 25 -5.55 -7.90 7.86
C GLY A 25 -5.77 -6.39 8.09
N TRP A 26 -4.80 -5.55 7.70
CA TRP A 26 -4.91 -4.10 7.85
C TRP A 26 -5.97 -3.52 6.93
N THR A 27 -6.60 -2.42 7.35
CA THR A 27 -7.60 -1.74 6.53
C THR A 27 -6.96 -0.60 5.75
N ALA A 28 -6.97 -0.67 4.43
CA ALA A 28 -6.63 0.43 3.54
C ALA A 28 -7.88 1.25 3.20
N ARG A 29 -7.78 2.58 3.27
CA ARG A 29 -8.83 3.55 2.92
C ARG A 29 -8.28 4.59 1.97
N LEU A 30 -9.07 4.94 0.96
CA LEU A 30 -8.73 6.02 0.03
C LEU A 30 -9.61 7.22 0.33
N HIS A 31 -8.98 8.34 0.70
CA HIS A 31 -9.66 9.60 0.96
C HIS A 31 -9.40 10.60 -0.16
N GLN A 32 -10.46 11.24 -0.65
CA GLN A 32 -10.40 12.39 -1.53
C GLN A 32 -10.58 13.65 -0.71
N ASP A 33 -9.58 14.52 -0.71
CA ASP A 33 -9.69 15.82 -0.07
C ASP A 33 -10.04 16.84 -1.16
N GLY A 34 -11.22 17.47 -1.11
CA GLY A 34 -11.75 18.39 -2.13
C GLY A 34 -10.83 19.55 -2.55
N GLY A 35 -9.82 19.28 -3.38
CA GLY A 35 -8.80 20.20 -3.87
C GLY A 35 -7.34 19.85 -3.51
N ARG A 36 -7.08 18.78 -2.75
CA ARG A 36 -5.74 18.29 -2.39
C ARG A 36 -5.49 16.90 -2.99
N PRO A 37 -4.22 16.45 -3.11
CA PRO A 37 -3.92 15.09 -3.56
C PRO A 37 -4.63 14.06 -2.68
N SER A 38 -5.21 13.03 -3.30
CA SER A 38 -5.85 11.92 -2.59
C SER A 38 -4.89 11.29 -1.59
N ARG A 39 -5.42 10.76 -0.49
CA ARG A 39 -4.62 10.18 0.59
C ARG A 39 -4.97 8.71 0.77
N LEU A 40 -3.95 7.87 0.75
CA LEU A 40 -4.06 6.48 1.16
C LEU A 40 -3.80 6.40 2.67
N VAL A 41 -4.76 5.90 3.43
CA VAL A 41 -4.64 5.67 4.87
C VAL A 41 -4.67 4.17 5.13
N VAL A 42 -3.63 3.62 5.73
CA VAL A 42 -3.54 2.22 6.11
C VAL A 42 -3.61 2.11 7.63
N ASP A 43 -4.67 1.45 8.09
CA ASP A 43 -4.98 1.27 9.50
C ASP A 43 -4.60 -0.15 9.95
N PRO A 44 -3.61 -0.30 10.84
CA PRO A 44 -3.19 -1.59 11.35
C PRO A 44 -4.16 -2.23 12.37
N GLY A 45 -5.27 -1.57 12.72
CA GLY A 45 -6.20 -2.05 13.75
C GLY A 45 -5.70 -1.82 15.18
N GLY A 46 -4.66 -1.00 15.35
CA GLY A 46 -4.08 -0.61 16.63
C GLY A 46 -2.81 0.22 16.46
N GLY A 47 -2.65 1.30 17.26
CA GLY A 47 -1.59 2.29 17.08
C GLY A 47 -1.99 3.40 16.10
N SER A 48 -1.01 4.16 15.60
CA SER A 48 -1.26 5.26 14.66
C SER A 48 -1.40 4.76 13.21
N PRO A 49 -2.39 5.25 12.45
CA PRO A 49 -2.52 4.89 11.04
C PRO A 49 -1.38 5.47 10.20
N LEU A 50 -1.02 4.75 9.14
CA LEU A 50 -0.02 5.18 8.16
C LEU A 50 -0.73 5.99 7.08
N THR A 51 -0.29 7.23 6.85
CA THR A 51 -0.89 8.12 5.85
C THR A 51 0.10 8.42 4.74
N TYR A 52 -0.32 8.19 3.51
CA TYR A 52 0.49 8.33 2.31
C TYR A 52 -0.20 9.28 1.31
N PRO A 53 0.43 10.39 0.90
CA PRO A 53 -0.10 11.21 -0.17
C PRO A 53 0.02 10.50 -1.50
N LEU A 54 -1.07 10.47 -2.26
CA LEU A 54 -1.10 10.03 -3.66
C LEU A 54 -1.05 11.29 -4.53
N LEU A 55 0.16 11.70 -4.90
CA LEU A 55 0.33 12.81 -5.82
C LEU A 55 -0.24 12.40 -7.19
N ALA A 56 -1.25 13.14 -7.66
CA ALA A 56 -1.76 13.01 -9.02
C ALA A 56 -0.73 13.44 -10.10
N GLN A 57 0.42 13.98 -9.68
CA GLN A 57 1.47 14.47 -10.56
C GLN A 57 2.62 13.49 -10.65
N ALA A 58 2.37 12.42 -11.39
CA ALA A 58 3.38 11.95 -12.31
C ALA A 58 2.79 12.30 -13.68
N GLY A 59 3.44 13.15 -14.48
CA GLY A 59 2.94 13.55 -15.79
C GLY A 59 2.46 12.33 -16.58
N GLN A 60 1.41 12.48 -17.38
CA GLN A 60 0.72 11.40 -18.12
C GLN A 60 1.66 10.22 -18.42
N GLY A 61 1.56 9.15 -17.62
CA GLY A 61 2.25 7.91 -17.91
C GLY A 61 3.37 7.44 -16.97
N GLN A 62 3.73 8.17 -15.93
CA GLN A 62 4.65 7.65 -14.90
C GLN A 62 3.85 6.93 -13.80
N PRO A 63 4.08 5.63 -13.54
CA PRO A 63 3.44 4.95 -12.42
C PRO A 63 3.98 5.53 -11.11
N LEU A 64 3.12 6.17 -10.30
CA LEU A 64 3.50 6.55 -8.94
C LEU A 64 3.73 5.25 -8.15
N LEU A 65 4.92 5.10 -7.58
CA LEU A 65 5.28 3.94 -6.77
C LEU A 65 5.79 4.40 -5.39
N GLY A 66 4.95 4.20 -4.37
CA GLY A 66 5.35 4.22 -2.98
C GLY A 66 5.68 2.81 -2.50
N ALA A 67 6.70 2.68 -1.65
CA ALA A 67 7.00 1.42 -0.99
C ALA A 67 7.68 1.68 0.36
N HIS A 68 7.33 0.90 1.37
CA HIS A 68 7.81 1.05 2.74
C HIS A 68 7.95 -0.31 3.43
N ALA A 69 9.06 -0.50 4.15
CA ALA A 69 9.18 -1.56 5.13
C ALA A 69 8.55 -1.11 6.45
N VAL A 70 7.57 -1.85 6.95
CA VAL A 70 6.83 -1.54 8.18
C VAL A 70 7.10 -2.62 9.22
N ARG A 71 7.56 -2.21 10.40
CA ARG A 71 7.71 -3.11 11.55
C ARG A 71 6.35 -3.33 12.19
N LEU A 72 6.03 -4.60 12.41
CA LEU A 72 4.77 -5.01 13.01
C LEU A 72 4.88 -4.96 14.53
N SER A 73 3.83 -4.49 15.19
CA SER A 73 3.74 -4.47 16.65
C SER A 73 3.63 -5.89 17.23
N ARG A 74 3.03 -6.81 16.48
CA ARG A 74 2.92 -8.23 16.79
C ARG A 74 3.32 -9.04 15.56
N PRO A 75 4.36 -9.90 15.66
CA PRO A 75 4.68 -10.80 14.58
C PRO A 75 3.53 -11.76 14.28
N PHE A 76 3.38 -12.20 13.03
CA PHE A 76 2.35 -13.16 12.63
C PHE A 76 2.92 -14.37 11.89
N GLY A 77 2.10 -15.43 11.82
CA GLY A 77 2.42 -16.67 11.12
C GLY A 77 3.48 -17.54 11.82
N PRO A 78 3.71 -18.77 11.33
CA PRO A 78 4.60 -19.74 11.97
C PRO A 78 6.08 -19.32 11.98
N SER A 79 6.48 -18.39 11.09
CA SER A 79 7.84 -17.86 11.02
C SER A 79 8.04 -16.57 11.82
N ALA A 80 7.07 -16.16 12.64
CA ALA A 80 7.09 -14.93 13.44
C ALA A 80 7.54 -13.71 12.60
N VAL A 81 6.86 -13.48 11.48
CA VAL A 81 7.16 -12.37 10.57
C VAL A 81 6.92 -11.06 11.31
N GLY A 82 8.00 -10.31 11.59
CA GLY A 82 7.95 -9.03 12.30
C GLY A 82 8.02 -7.78 11.40
N THR A 83 8.13 -7.96 10.09
CA THR A 83 8.19 -6.88 9.11
C THR A 83 7.38 -7.25 7.89
N VAL A 84 6.62 -6.29 7.38
CA VAL A 84 5.95 -6.37 6.08
C VAL A 84 6.51 -5.28 5.18
N THR A 85 6.68 -5.56 3.89
CA THR A 85 6.91 -4.50 2.90
C THR A 85 5.60 -4.23 2.19
N LEU A 86 5.12 -2.99 2.31
CA LEU A 86 3.92 -2.49 1.65
C LEU A 86 4.33 -1.64 0.46
N ALA A 87 3.73 -1.88 -0.70
CA ALA A 87 3.87 -1.06 -1.90
C ALA A 87 2.49 -0.62 -2.38
N TYR A 88 2.44 0.58 -2.97
CA TYR A 88 1.20 1.14 -3.49
C TYR A 88 1.47 2.11 -4.65
N GLY A 89 0.45 2.35 -5.44
CA GLY A 89 0.50 3.29 -6.55
C GLY A 89 -0.84 3.52 -7.22
N VAL A 90 -0.87 4.42 -8.18
CA VAL A 90 -2.09 4.75 -8.95
C VAL A 90 -2.12 3.96 -10.25
N ILE A 91 -3.28 3.41 -10.59
CA ILE A 91 -3.58 2.72 -11.87
C ILE A 91 -4.19 3.75 -12.82
N TYR A 92 -3.66 3.83 -14.04
CA TYR A 92 -4.20 4.75 -15.07
C TYR A 92 -5.01 4.04 -16.14
N ASP A 93 -4.62 2.84 -16.62
CA ASP A 93 -5.40 2.11 -17.64
C ASP A 93 -5.14 0.58 -17.70
N ASP A 94 -4.08 0.06 -17.06
CA ASP A 94 -3.60 -1.32 -17.27
C ASP A 94 -3.40 -2.14 -16.00
N SER A 95 -3.27 -3.46 -16.16
CA SER A 95 -2.86 -4.38 -15.10
C SER A 95 -1.47 -4.03 -14.56
N VAL A 96 -1.32 -4.06 -13.24
CA VAL A 96 -0.08 -3.76 -12.54
C VAL A 96 0.59 -5.07 -12.09
N GLU A 97 1.89 -5.20 -12.32
CA GLU A 97 2.70 -6.34 -11.87
C GLU A 97 3.79 -5.89 -10.89
N PRO A 98 3.53 -5.93 -9.57
CA PRO A 98 4.55 -5.63 -8.57
C PRO A 98 5.48 -6.82 -8.34
N VAL A 99 6.78 -6.53 -8.31
CA VAL A 99 7.86 -7.48 -8.01
C VAL A 99 8.71 -6.93 -6.87
N PHE A 100 8.77 -7.69 -5.79
CA PHE A 100 9.61 -7.39 -4.63
C PHE A 100 10.97 -8.05 -4.81
N VAL A 101 12.04 -7.25 -4.68
CA VAL A 101 13.41 -7.66 -4.96
C VAL A 101 14.23 -7.58 -3.68
N ARG A 102 14.95 -8.66 -3.38
CA ARG A 102 15.90 -8.71 -2.28
C ARG A 102 17.27 -9.15 -2.76
N TYR A 103 18.24 -8.26 -2.67
CA TYR A 103 19.62 -8.47 -3.07
C TYR A 103 20.37 -9.32 -2.04
N ARG A 104 21.36 -10.06 -2.53
CA ARG A 104 22.24 -10.90 -1.73
C ARG A 104 23.66 -10.75 -2.24
N PRO A 105 24.66 -10.51 -1.36
CA PRO A 105 26.04 -10.28 -1.81
C PRO A 105 26.65 -11.46 -2.59
N TRP A 106 26.23 -12.70 -2.29
CA TRP A 106 26.84 -13.93 -2.84
C TRP A 106 25.82 -14.89 -3.47
N ARG A 107 24.59 -14.41 -3.75
CA ARG A 107 23.52 -15.23 -4.35
C ARG A 107 22.72 -14.37 -5.32
N ARG A 108 22.04 -15.02 -6.27
CA ARG A 108 21.07 -14.34 -7.13
C ARG A 108 20.03 -13.62 -6.28
N ALA A 109 19.61 -12.43 -6.74
CA ALA A 109 18.55 -11.68 -6.09
C ALA A 109 17.27 -12.53 -6.03
N ARG A 110 16.57 -12.45 -4.90
CA ARG A 110 15.27 -13.10 -4.75
C ARG A 110 14.21 -12.16 -5.31
N LEU A 111 13.47 -12.63 -6.32
CA LEU A 111 12.34 -11.93 -6.92
C LEU A 111 11.05 -12.59 -6.47
N GLN A 112 10.08 -11.78 -6.04
CA GLN A 112 8.76 -12.28 -5.65
C GLN A 112 7.68 -11.43 -6.33
N LYS A 113 6.96 -12.07 -7.25
CA LYS A 113 5.76 -11.50 -7.86
C LYS A 113 4.60 -11.59 -6.86
N VAL A 114 3.84 -10.51 -6.74
CA VAL A 114 2.67 -10.45 -5.86
C VAL A 114 1.49 -10.01 -6.70
N ARG A 115 0.31 -10.60 -6.45
CA ARG A 115 -0.93 -10.11 -7.04
C ARG A 115 -1.32 -8.83 -6.31
N PRO A 116 -1.44 -7.68 -6.98
CA PRO A 116 -1.90 -6.48 -6.30
C PRO A 116 -3.40 -6.58 -6.02
N GLU A 117 -3.81 -5.93 -4.96
CA GLU A 117 -5.20 -5.64 -4.67
C GLU A 117 -5.55 -4.24 -5.17
N THR A 118 -6.76 -4.07 -5.70
CA THR A 118 -7.22 -2.79 -6.23
C THR A 118 -8.21 -2.14 -5.27
N LEU A 119 -7.93 -0.89 -4.91
CA LEU A 119 -8.75 -0.04 -4.06
C LEU A 119 -9.42 1.04 -4.92
N ALA A 120 -10.75 1.09 -4.86
CA ALA A 120 -11.60 2.04 -5.59
C ALA A 120 -11.33 2.09 -7.11
N GLY A 121 -10.82 1.01 -7.72
CA GLY A 121 -10.51 0.97 -9.16
C GLY A 121 -9.28 1.77 -9.61
N HIS A 122 -8.66 2.56 -8.72
CA HIS A 122 -7.64 3.55 -9.10
C HIS A 122 -6.32 3.41 -8.34
N VAL A 123 -6.30 2.71 -7.21
CA VAL A 123 -5.08 2.52 -6.41
C VAL A 123 -4.80 1.04 -6.29
N TRP A 124 -3.59 0.62 -6.62
CA TRP A 124 -3.15 -0.74 -6.34
C TRP A 124 -2.35 -0.76 -5.04
N LEU A 125 -2.46 -1.85 -4.28
CA LEU A 125 -1.68 -2.14 -3.09
C LEU A 125 -1.13 -3.57 -3.18
N ALA A 126 0.09 -3.77 -2.69
CA ALA A 126 0.67 -5.09 -2.54
C ALA A 126 1.45 -5.16 -1.24
N GLU A 127 1.33 -6.28 -0.53
CA GLU A 127 2.08 -6.52 0.69
C GLU A 127 2.79 -7.87 0.65
N LEU A 128 3.99 -7.89 1.21
CA LEU A 128 4.80 -9.09 1.27
C LEU A 128 5.55 -9.19 2.59
N ALA A 129 5.53 -10.39 3.17
CA ALA A 129 6.25 -10.70 4.41
C ALA A 129 7.76 -10.52 4.24
N GLY A 130 8.38 -9.77 5.16
CA GLY A 130 9.81 -9.52 5.24
C GLY A 130 10.23 -8.16 4.72
N ARG A 131 11.56 -7.95 4.70
CA ARG A 131 12.21 -6.74 4.18
C ARG A 131 12.76 -7.00 2.80
N PHE A 132 12.50 -6.07 1.90
CA PHE A 132 13.02 -6.03 0.53
C PHE A 132 13.84 -4.76 0.34
N ASP A 133 14.70 -4.77 -0.67
CA ASP A 133 15.62 -3.67 -0.98
C ASP A 133 15.04 -2.80 -2.11
N GLU A 134 14.13 -3.36 -2.90
CA GLU A 134 13.53 -2.70 -4.05
C GLU A 134 12.15 -3.29 -4.34
N VAL A 135 11.25 -2.44 -4.84
CA VAL A 135 10.00 -2.84 -5.49
C VAL A 135 10.02 -2.33 -6.93
N ARG A 136 9.71 -3.20 -7.88
CA ARG A 136 9.51 -2.87 -9.30
C ARG A 136 8.03 -3.01 -9.63
N VAL A 137 7.51 -2.12 -10.44
CA VAL A 137 6.15 -2.21 -10.96
C VAL A 137 6.19 -2.02 -12.46
N THR A 138 5.63 -2.99 -13.17
CA THR A 138 5.33 -2.85 -14.59
C THR A 138 3.86 -2.50 -14.77
N ALA A 139 3.57 -1.42 -15.49
CA ALA A 139 2.22 -1.00 -15.86
C ALA A 139 2.27 -0.38 -17.26
N ALA A 140 1.37 -0.77 -18.16
CA ALA A 140 1.34 -0.28 -19.55
C ALA A 140 2.69 -0.38 -20.29
N GLY A 141 3.46 -1.46 -20.04
CA GLY A 141 4.81 -1.65 -20.60
C GLY A 141 5.89 -0.73 -20.03
N ARG A 142 5.57 0.15 -19.06
CA ARG A 142 6.52 1.01 -18.35
C ARG A 142 6.88 0.42 -17.00
N VAL A 143 8.14 0.59 -16.61
CA VAL A 143 8.64 0.12 -15.32
C VAL A 143 8.92 1.31 -14.41
N ALA A 144 8.32 1.29 -13.22
CA ALA A 144 8.69 2.15 -12.09
C ALA A 144 9.45 1.33 -11.04
N ILE A 145 10.43 1.96 -10.41
CA ILE A 145 11.29 1.31 -9.40
C ILE A 145 11.33 2.19 -8.15
N ARG A 146 11.21 1.55 -6.99
CA ARG A 146 11.35 2.19 -5.68
C ARG A 146 12.33 1.40 -4.82
N LEU A 147 13.40 2.07 -4.40
CA LEU A 147 14.37 1.55 -3.43
C LEU A 147 13.86 1.76 -2.00
N LEU A 148 14.24 0.84 -1.08
CA LEU A 148 13.75 0.74 0.30
C LEU A 148 14.84 0.84 1.37
#